data_AF-A0A849GJT7-F1
#
_entry.id   AF-A0A849GJT7-F1
#
_cell.length_a   1.000
_cell.length_b   1.000
_cell.length_c   1.000
_cell.angle_alpha   90.00
_cell.angle_beta   90.00
_cell.angle_gamma   90.00
#
_symmetry.space_group_name_H-M   'P 1'
#
loop_
_entity.id
_entity.type
_entity.pdbx_description
1 polymer ?
#
loop_
_entity_poly.entity_id
_entity_poly.type
_entity_poly.pdbx_seq_one_letter_code
_entity_poly.pdbx_strand_id
1 'polypeptide(L)'
;MSTSPKKPCVGERSEATTQGHERFIEHQRLVLLRYLDGTAPGSADELDALSYVESVLAEWQEVFGKSELTDPSPEERTFWFALYQLEELVETSGPYIDPHEKRLMDILVEGRELLRHRQPLPEHRLMATRPDGS
;
A
#
# COMPACT_ATOMS: atom_id res chain seq x y z
N MET A 1 -13.25 -40.15 27.19
CA MET A 1 -12.34 -38.99 27.10
C MET A 1 -12.74 -38.21 25.87
N SER A 2 -13.56 -37.16 26.02
CA SER A 2 -14.03 -36.34 24.91
C SER A 2 -13.11 -35.14 24.75
N THR A 3 -12.34 -35.10 23.66
CA THR A 3 -11.62 -33.90 23.24
C THR A 3 -12.58 -33.00 22.48
N SER A 4 -13.09 -31.97 23.14
CA SER A 4 -13.81 -30.89 22.46
C SER A 4 -12.85 -30.15 21.51
N PRO A 5 -13.25 -29.85 20.26
CA PRO A 5 -12.45 -29.00 19.40
C PRO A 5 -12.50 -27.58 19.96
N LYS A 6 -11.35 -27.04 20.37
CA LYS A 6 -11.19 -25.63 20.73
C LYS A 6 -11.61 -24.81 19.52
N LYS A 7 -12.80 -24.21 19.56
CA LYS A 7 -13.14 -23.09 18.68
C LYS A 7 -12.14 -21.97 19.00
N PRO A 8 -11.44 -21.41 18.01
CA PRO A 8 -10.58 -20.25 18.23
C PRO A 8 -11.42 -19.15 18.86
N CYS A 9 -10.94 -18.57 19.95
CA CYS A 9 -11.62 -17.45 20.58
C CYS A 9 -11.65 -16.29 19.59
N VAL A 10 -12.76 -15.56 19.53
CA VAL A 10 -12.96 -14.45 18.57
C VAL A 10 -11.83 -13.41 18.62
N GLY A 11 -11.19 -13.23 19.78
CA GLY A 11 -10.01 -12.37 19.95
C GLY A 11 -8.74 -12.85 19.23
N GLU A 12 -8.48 -14.17 19.17
CA GLU A 12 -7.28 -14.72 18.50
C GLU A 12 -7.33 -14.54 16.99
N ARG A 13 -8.54 -14.53 16.40
CA ARG A 13 -8.72 -14.27 14.96
C ARG A 13 -8.47 -12.81 14.61
N SER A 14 -8.89 -11.87 15.46
CA SER A 14 -8.70 -10.44 15.22
C SER A 14 -7.23 -10.05 15.29
N GLU A 15 -6.49 -10.51 16.32
CA GLU A 15 -5.06 -10.23 16.46
C GLU A 15 -4.21 -10.82 15.33
N ALA A 16 -4.53 -12.05 14.89
CA ALA A 16 -3.83 -12.69 13.78
C ALA A 16 -4.04 -11.94 12.45
N THR A 17 -5.26 -11.43 12.21
CA THR A 17 -5.56 -10.62 11.02
C THR A 17 -4.83 -9.28 11.05
N THR A 18 -4.84 -8.57 12.19
CA THR A 18 -4.11 -7.30 12.33
C THR A 18 -2.61 -7.49 12.12
N GLN A 19 -2.01 -8.52 12.72
CA GLN A 19 -0.59 -8.81 12.53
C GLN A 19 -0.27 -9.21 11.07
N GLY A 20 -1.18 -9.95 10.42
CA GLY A 20 -1.05 -10.28 8.99
C GLY A 20 -1.07 -9.03 8.11
N HIS A 21 -1.98 -8.10 8.42
CA HIS A 21 -2.11 -6.83 7.72
C HIS A 21 -0.89 -5.92 7.89
N GLU A 22 -0.36 -5.77 9.10
CA GLU A 22 0.87 -5.00 9.35
C GLU A 22 2.06 -5.57 8.57
N ARG A 23 2.19 -6.89 8.51
CA ARG A 23 3.24 -7.56 7.71
C ARG A 23 3.05 -7.34 6.22
N PHE A 24 1.82 -7.36 5.74
CA PHE A 24 1.50 -7.05 4.35
C PHE A 24 1.92 -5.62 4.01
N ILE A 25 1.49 -4.62 4.79
CA ILE A 25 1.86 -3.22 4.57
C ILE A 25 3.38 -3.03 4.63
N GLU A 26 4.06 -3.63 5.60
CA GLU A 26 5.52 -3.53 5.71
C GLU A 26 6.24 -4.15 4.50
N HIS A 27 5.78 -5.30 4.04
CA HIS A 27 6.33 -5.95 2.86
C HIS A 27 6.14 -5.09 1.62
N GLN A 28 4.90 -4.66 1.35
CA GLN A 28 4.57 -3.87 0.17
C GLN A 28 5.21 -2.48 0.21
N ARG A 29 5.43 -1.89 1.40
CA ARG A 29 6.20 -0.65 1.56
C ARG A 29 7.61 -0.79 0.97
N LEU A 30 8.30 -1.90 1.27
CA LEU A 30 9.65 -2.15 0.76
C LEU A 30 9.65 -2.36 -0.77
N VAL A 31 8.64 -3.04 -1.30
CA VAL A 31 8.50 -3.26 -2.75
C VAL A 31 8.18 -1.95 -3.47
N LEU A 32 7.21 -1.17 -2.96
CA LEU A 32 6.85 0.14 -3.50
C LEU A 32 8.06 1.07 -3.55
N LEU A 33 8.89 1.11 -2.51
CA LEU A 33 10.13 1.89 -2.51
C LEU A 33 11.06 1.52 -3.68
N ARG A 34 11.15 0.24 -4.06
CA ARG A 34 11.96 -0.16 -5.23
C ARG A 34 11.45 0.45 -6.53
N TYR A 35 10.13 0.47 -6.72
CA TYR A 35 9.51 1.11 -7.89
C TYR A 35 9.73 2.63 -7.88
N LEU A 36 9.55 3.28 -6.73
CA LEU A 36 9.77 4.73 -6.57
C LEU A 36 11.25 5.14 -6.68
N ASP A 37 12.18 4.21 -6.44
CA ASP A 37 13.62 4.40 -6.66
C ASP A 37 14.05 4.07 -8.10
N GLY A 38 13.14 3.58 -8.96
CA GLY A 38 13.46 3.16 -10.33
C GLY A 38 14.34 1.90 -10.38
N THR A 39 14.31 1.09 -9.33
CA THR A 39 15.07 -0.17 -9.22
C THR A 39 14.21 -1.42 -9.44
N ALA A 40 12.90 -1.24 -9.62
CA ALA A 40 11.96 -2.26 -10.07
C ALA A 40 11.18 -1.73 -11.29
N PRO A 41 10.85 -2.60 -12.27
CA PRO A 41 11.23 -4.00 -12.34
C PRO A 41 12.73 -4.19 -12.62
N GLY A 42 13.36 -5.11 -11.90
CA GLY A 42 14.78 -5.47 -12.05
C GLY A 42 15.03 -6.59 -13.07
N SER A 43 13.97 -7.23 -13.56
CA SER A 43 14.03 -8.29 -14.58
C SER A 43 12.72 -8.36 -15.38
N ALA A 44 12.73 -9.08 -16.50
CA ALA A 44 11.53 -9.24 -17.35
C ALA A 44 10.42 -10.10 -16.69
N ASP A 45 10.74 -10.86 -15.64
CA ASP A 45 9.78 -11.68 -14.90
C ASP A 45 9.12 -10.89 -13.75
N GLU A 46 9.64 -9.71 -13.40
CA GLU A 46 9.01 -8.83 -12.41
C GLU A 46 7.88 -8.01 -13.06
N LEU A 47 6.82 -7.74 -12.29
CA LEU A 47 5.69 -6.94 -12.75
C LEU A 47 6.14 -5.51 -13.09
N ASP A 48 5.54 -4.92 -14.12
CA ASP A 48 5.61 -3.47 -14.30
C ASP A 48 4.87 -2.74 -13.16
N ALA A 49 5.03 -1.42 -13.09
CA ALA A 49 4.49 -0.63 -11.98
C ALA A 49 2.95 -0.70 -11.88
N LEU A 50 2.24 -0.67 -13.01
CA LEU A 50 0.78 -0.74 -13.03
C LEU A 50 0.31 -2.11 -12.57
N SER A 51 0.87 -3.18 -13.14
CA SER A 51 0.55 -4.57 -12.76
C SER A 51 0.87 -4.84 -11.29
N TYR A 52 1.95 -4.25 -10.76
CA TYR A 52 2.27 -4.31 -9.34
C TYR A 52 1.18 -3.64 -8.49
N VAL A 53 0.79 -2.40 -8.80
CA VAL A 53 -0.28 -1.69 -8.07
C VAL A 53 -1.57 -2.52 -8.07
N GLU A 54 -2.02 -2.98 -9.24
CA GLU A 54 -3.22 -3.80 -9.38
C GLU A 54 -3.14 -5.07 -8.51
N SER A 55 -1.96 -5.73 -8.48
CA SER A 55 -1.75 -6.92 -7.66
C SER A 55 -1.88 -6.65 -6.16
N VAL A 56 -1.35 -5.52 -5.68
CA VAL A 56 -1.42 -5.10 -4.28
C VAL A 56 -2.86 -4.83 -3.87
N LEU A 57 -3.62 -4.11 -4.71
CA LEU A 57 -5.02 -3.79 -4.46
C LEU A 57 -5.88 -5.05 -4.45
N ALA A 58 -5.66 -5.96 -5.41
CA ALA A 58 -6.37 -7.24 -5.50
C ALA A 58 -6.08 -8.14 -4.29
N GLU A 59 -4.80 -8.30 -3.92
CA GLU A 59 -4.40 -9.11 -2.76
C GLU A 59 -4.99 -8.54 -1.47
N TRP A 60 -4.91 -7.22 -1.27
CA TRP A 60 -5.47 -6.60 -0.08
C TRP A 60 -6.98 -6.83 0.01
N GLN A 61 -7.71 -6.64 -1.10
CA GLN A 61 -9.16 -6.83 -1.14
C GLN A 61 -9.55 -8.29 -0.89
N GLU A 62 -8.79 -9.25 -1.43
CA GLU A 62 -9.04 -10.69 -1.24
C GLU A 62 -8.81 -11.12 0.21
N VAL A 63 -7.69 -10.70 0.80
CA VAL A 63 -7.25 -11.17 2.12
C VAL A 63 -7.93 -10.39 3.25
N PHE A 64 -8.06 -9.07 3.10
CA PHE A 64 -8.46 -8.18 4.18
C PHE A 64 -9.77 -7.42 3.94
N GLY A 65 -10.26 -7.32 2.70
CA GLY A 65 -11.43 -6.49 2.35
C GLY A 65 -12.77 -6.89 3.00
N LYS A 66 -12.83 -7.99 3.75
CA LYS A 66 -13.99 -8.41 4.56
C LYS A 66 -13.68 -8.51 6.07
N SER A 67 -12.46 -8.15 6.46
CA SER A 67 -11.99 -8.23 7.83
C SER A 67 -12.30 -6.93 8.59
N GLU A 68 -12.63 -7.05 9.87
CA GLU A 68 -12.64 -5.89 10.77
C GLU A 68 -11.19 -5.54 11.12
N LEU A 69 -10.64 -4.57 10.39
CA LEU A 69 -9.33 -3.99 10.67
C LEU A 69 -9.48 -2.80 11.62
N THR A 70 -8.45 -2.55 12.42
CA THR A 70 -8.32 -1.29 13.17
C THR A 70 -8.12 -0.12 12.21
N ASP A 71 -8.33 1.11 12.69
CA ASP A 71 -8.06 2.32 11.91
C ASP A 71 -6.65 2.31 11.30
N PRO A 72 -6.47 2.84 10.07
CA PRO A 72 -5.16 2.85 9.42
C PRO A 72 -4.18 3.71 10.21
N SER A 73 -2.97 3.18 10.40
CA SER A 73 -1.90 3.92 11.03
C SER A 73 -1.44 5.09 10.13
N PRO A 74 -0.81 6.13 10.68
CA PRO A 74 -0.29 7.22 9.84
C PRO A 74 0.75 6.76 8.80
N GLU A 75 1.55 5.74 9.13
CA GLU A 75 2.49 5.12 8.19
C GLU A 75 1.76 4.39 7.06
N GLU A 76 0.71 3.64 7.41
CA GLU A 76 -0.13 2.95 6.44
C GLU A 76 -0.79 3.93 5.46
N ARG A 77 -1.31 5.05 5.95
CA ARG A 77 -1.87 6.09 5.08
C ARG A 77 -0.84 6.61 4.08
N THR A 78 0.41 6.77 4.53
CA THR A 78 1.53 7.17 3.66
C THR A 78 1.80 6.15 2.58
N PHE A 79 1.71 4.86 2.91
CA PHE A 79 1.81 3.78 1.93
C PHE A 79 0.71 3.86 0.87
N TRP A 80 -0.56 3.93 1.28
CA TRP A 80 -1.68 4.00 0.34
C TRP A 80 -1.61 5.23 -0.56
N PHE A 81 -1.27 6.39 0.02
CA PHE A 81 -1.06 7.61 -0.75
C PHE A 81 -0.03 7.43 -1.85
N ALA A 82 1.18 6.95 -1.50
CA ALA A 82 2.23 6.79 -2.48
C ALA A 82 1.90 5.72 -3.54
N LEU A 83 1.17 4.65 -3.17
CA LEU A 83 0.69 3.64 -4.10
C LEU A 83 -0.26 4.25 -5.14
N TYR A 84 -1.26 5.04 -4.71
CA TYR A 84 -2.21 5.69 -5.62
C TYR A 84 -1.57 6.80 -6.45
N GLN A 85 -0.60 7.53 -5.90
CA GLN A 85 0.12 8.52 -6.70
C GLN A 85 0.98 7.85 -7.79
N LEU A 86 1.51 6.64 -7.53
CA LEU A 86 2.23 5.86 -8.54
C LEU A 86 1.27 5.37 -9.63
N GLU A 87 0.10 4.87 -9.24
CA GLU A 87 -0.99 4.49 -10.15
C GLU A 87 -1.36 5.65 -11.09
N GLU A 88 -1.70 6.81 -10.51
CA GLU A 88 -2.07 8.01 -11.27
C GLU A 88 -0.93 8.42 -12.22
N LEU A 89 0.33 8.39 -11.77
CA LEU A 89 1.47 8.72 -12.63
C LEU A 89 1.54 7.77 -13.82
N VAL A 90 1.46 6.45 -13.61
CA VAL A 90 1.62 5.47 -14.70
C VAL A 90 0.43 5.47 -15.66
N GLU A 91 -0.79 5.74 -15.18
CA GLU A 91 -1.98 5.84 -16.01
C GLU A 91 -2.05 7.12 -16.83
N THR A 92 -1.52 8.22 -16.31
CA THR A 92 -1.55 9.54 -16.97
C THR A 92 -0.32 9.84 -17.83
N SER A 93 0.73 9.00 -17.74
CA SER A 93 1.98 9.19 -18.49
C SER A 93 1.75 9.15 -20.00
N GLY A 94 1.95 10.29 -20.67
CA GLY A 94 1.88 10.43 -22.12
C GLY A 94 3.27 10.41 -22.80
N PRO A 95 3.34 10.56 -24.13
CA PRO A 95 4.62 10.69 -24.83
C PRO A 95 5.37 12.00 -24.51
N TYR A 96 4.72 12.94 -23.82
CA TYR A 96 5.29 14.21 -23.38
C TYR A 96 4.93 14.46 -21.92
N ILE A 97 5.93 14.85 -21.12
CA ILE A 97 5.70 15.24 -19.72
C ILE A 97 4.92 16.54 -19.70
N ASP A 98 3.66 16.48 -19.28
CA ASP A 98 2.84 17.65 -19.06
C ASP A 98 3.04 18.24 -17.63
N PRO A 99 2.55 19.45 -17.35
CA PRO A 99 2.70 20.06 -16.02
C PRO A 99 2.05 19.28 -14.87
N HIS A 100 1.03 18.47 -15.16
CA HIS A 100 0.38 17.60 -14.19
C HIS A 100 1.28 16.42 -13.83
N GLU A 101 1.83 15.74 -14.84
CA GLU A 101 2.80 14.66 -14.66
C GLU A 101 4.00 15.12 -13.81
N LYS A 102 4.57 16.29 -14.14
CA LYS A 102 5.66 16.87 -13.34
C LYS A 102 5.26 17.08 -11.87
N ARG A 103 4.05 17.57 -11.62
CA ARG A 103 3.55 17.78 -10.25
C ARG A 103 3.39 16.44 -9.51
N LEU A 104 2.90 15.39 -10.18
CA LEU A 104 2.81 14.05 -9.60
C LEU A 104 4.19 13.50 -9.24
N MET A 105 5.19 13.70 -10.10
CA MET A 105 6.58 13.32 -9.79
C MET A 105 7.11 14.04 -8.54
N ASP A 106 6.88 15.35 -8.41
CA ASP A 106 7.30 16.12 -7.21
C ASP A 106 6.60 15.59 -5.95
N ILE A 107 5.31 15.26 -6.04
CA ILE A 107 4.52 14.66 -4.94
C ILE A 107 5.07 13.27 -4.57
N LEU A 108 5.42 12.45 -5.56
CA LEU A 108 5.97 11.12 -5.34
C LEU A 108 7.37 11.15 -4.74
N VAL A 109 8.18 12.17 -5.03
CA VAL A 109 9.46 12.38 -4.33
C VAL A 109 9.22 12.60 -2.84
N GLU A 110 8.26 13.46 -2.46
CA GLU A 110 7.88 13.68 -1.07
C GLU A 110 7.35 12.39 -0.42
N GLY A 111 6.41 11.70 -1.09
CA GLY A 111 5.83 10.44 -0.62
C GLY A 111 6.88 9.33 -0.42
N ARG A 112 7.87 9.24 -1.31
CA ARG A 112 8.98 8.28 -1.20
C ARG A 112 9.83 8.53 0.03
N GLU A 113 10.19 9.79 0.31
CA GLU A 113 11.00 10.10 1.51
C GLU A 113 10.21 9.82 2.80
N LEU A 114 8.91 10.15 2.82
CA LEU A 114 8.04 9.81 3.95
C LEU A 114 7.96 8.28 4.16
N LEU A 115 7.76 7.51 3.09
CA LEU A 115 7.75 6.04 3.14
C LEU A 115 9.07 5.44 3.63
N ARG A 116 10.20 6.00 3.18
CA ARG A 116 11.54 5.53 3.55
C ARG A 116 11.80 5.75 5.03
N HIS A 117 11.36 6.89 5.57
CA HIS A 117 11.57 7.26 6.97
C HIS A 117 10.43 6.89 7.90
N ARG A 118 9.40 6.19 7.39
CA ARG A 118 8.19 5.82 8.14
C ARG A 118 7.52 7.04 8.78
N GLN A 119 7.48 8.13 8.03
CA GLN A 119 6.88 9.38 8.48
C GLN A 119 5.43 9.45 8.00
N PRO A 120 4.54 10.05 8.82
CA PRO A 120 3.16 10.23 8.45
C PRO A 120 3.01 11.25 7.32
N LEU A 121 1.94 11.12 6.53
CA LEU A 121 1.52 12.19 5.63
C LEU A 121 1.19 13.46 6.41
N PRO A 122 1.50 14.64 5.85
CA PRO A 122 1.01 15.90 6.39
C PRO A 122 -0.53 15.97 6.34
N GLU A 123 -1.17 15.80 7.50
CA GLU A 123 -2.64 15.65 7.66
C GLU A 123 -3.47 16.80 7.07
N HIS A 124 -2.87 17.98 6.90
CA HIS A 124 -3.53 19.20 6.45
C HIS A 124 -3.49 19.42 4.93
N ARG A 125 -2.83 18.53 4.18
CA ARG A 125 -2.60 18.70 2.74
C ARG A 125 -2.86 17.45 1.93
N LEU A 126 -2.55 16.28 2.48
CA LEU A 126 -2.58 15.01 1.77
C LEU A 126 -3.37 13.99 2.60
N MET A 127 -4.26 13.25 1.93
CA MET A 127 -5.03 12.18 2.54
C MET A 127 -5.08 10.99 1.58
N ALA A 128 -5.03 9.80 2.16
CA ALA A 128 -5.34 8.55 1.48
C ALA A 128 -6.09 7.65 2.45
N THR A 129 -7.04 6.91 1.89
CA THR A 129 -7.79 5.85 2.56
C THR A 129 -7.24 4.50 2.12
N ARG A 130 -7.64 3.43 2.79
CA ARG A 130 -7.56 2.07 2.25
C ARG A 130 -8.43 1.92 0.99
N PRO A 131 -8.28 0.80 0.25
CA PRO A 131 -9.13 0.50 -0.91
C PRO A 131 -10.63 0.44 -0.61
N ASP A 132 -11.02 0.13 0.64
CA ASP A 132 -12.43 0.10 1.07
C ASP A 132 -13.00 1.47 1.48
N GLY A 133 -12.17 2.52 1.47
CA GLY A 133 -12.54 3.88 1.86
C GLY A 133 -12.37 4.21 3.35
N SER A 134 -11.77 3.33 4.14
CA SER A 134 -11.44 3.57 5.57
C SER A 134 -10.11 4.29 5.81
#